data_AF-A0A7Y4SYR9-F1
#
_entry.id   AF-A0A7Y4SYR9-F1
#
_cell.length_a   1.000
_cell.length_b   1.000
_cell.length_c   1.000
_cell.angle_alpha   90.00
_cell.angle_beta   90.00
_cell.angle_gamma   90.00
#
_symmetry.space_group_name_H-M   'P 1'
#
loop_
_entity.id
_entity.type
_entity.pdbx_description
1 polymer ?
#
loop_
_entity_poly.entity_id
_entity_poly.type
_entity_poly.pdbx_seq_one_letter_code
_entity_poly.pdbx_strand_id
1 'polypeptide(L)'
;MNPRPSRGFTLIELVVVISILAILSGVLVPRVTNHLEAARDARRLADIKAVRTAIEQFYADKGAYPAANANSSYGGWDVSSDGDFIRVLRDQGYMDEDASDPINDATFHYRYYVYAKGSYGCVGNADFYVLGVRSFESDGFATQNKGFFQCAGRNWNDEFAYVTGGGARQ
;
A
#
# COMPACT_ATOMS: atom_id res chain seq x y z
N MET A 1 -28.74 -61.54 9.12
CA MET A 1 -27.73 -60.51 9.40
C MET A 1 -28.23 -59.64 10.55
N ASN A 2 -27.49 -59.52 11.64
CA ASN A 2 -27.91 -58.69 12.78
C ASN A 2 -27.46 -57.23 12.53
N PRO A 3 -28.38 -56.25 12.41
CA PRO A 3 -27.99 -54.86 12.19
C PRO A 3 -27.27 -54.32 13.44
N ARG A 4 -26.06 -53.79 13.26
CA ARG A 4 -25.33 -53.14 14.34
C ARG A 4 -26.06 -51.83 14.70
N PRO A 5 -26.29 -51.53 15.99
CA PRO A 5 -26.94 -50.29 16.38
C PRO A 5 -26.09 -49.10 15.91
N SER A 6 -26.67 -48.25 15.04
CA SER A 6 -26.12 -46.96 14.67
C SER A 6 -26.13 -46.06 15.90
N ARG A 7 -24.96 -45.76 16.45
CA ARG A 7 -24.79 -44.79 17.53
C ARG A 7 -25.07 -43.39 16.95
N GLY A 8 -26.21 -42.82 17.30
CA GLY A 8 -26.53 -41.42 17.00
C GLY A 8 -25.83 -40.48 17.98
N PHE A 9 -25.46 -39.29 17.52
CA PHE A 9 -24.96 -38.22 18.39
C PHE A 9 -26.05 -37.77 19.36
N THR A 10 -25.67 -37.52 20.60
CA THR A 10 -26.57 -36.94 21.60
C THR A 10 -26.67 -35.42 21.42
N LEU A 11 -27.83 -34.83 21.79
CA LEU A 11 -27.99 -33.37 21.78
C LEU A 11 -26.96 -32.68 22.67
N ILE A 12 -26.59 -33.30 23.80
CA ILE A 12 -25.59 -32.75 24.71
C ILE A 12 -24.18 -32.75 24.09
N GLU A 13 -23.81 -33.78 23.33
CA GLU A 13 -22.53 -33.80 22.58
C GLU A 13 -22.47 -32.66 21.56
N LEU A 14 -23.56 -32.41 20.83
CA LEU A 14 -23.60 -31.31 19.86
C LEU A 14 -23.48 -29.95 20.56
N VAL A 15 -24.17 -29.75 21.68
CA VAL A 15 -24.15 -28.49 22.45
C VAL A 15 -22.78 -28.21 23.06
N VAL A 16 -22.08 -29.24 23.56
CA VAL A 16 -20.70 -29.08 24.08
C VAL A 16 -19.72 -28.73 22.97
N VAL A 17 -19.86 -29.31 21.77
CA VAL A 17 -18.98 -29.00 20.64
C VAL A 17 -19.17 -27.56 20.16
N ILE A 18 -20.41 -27.13 19.91
CA ILE A 18 -20.65 -25.76 19.43
C ILE A 18 -20.28 -24.69 20.46
N SER A 19 -20.41 -25.00 21.76
CA SER A 19 -19.99 -24.07 22.82
C SER A 19 -18.47 -23.93 22.89
N ILE A 20 -17.71 -25.03 22.75
CA ILE A 20 -16.25 -24.96 22.63
C ILE A 20 -15.84 -24.19 21.36
N LEU A 21 -16.47 -24.46 20.22
CA LEU A 21 -16.20 -23.74 18.97
C LEU A 21 -16.50 -22.23 19.09
N ALA A 22 -17.58 -21.86 19.77
CA ALA A 22 -17.92 -20.45 20.00
C ALA A 22 -16.83 -19.75 20.83
N ILE A 23 -16.37 -20.36 21.92
CA ILE A 23 -15.29 -19.81 22.76
C ILE A 23 -13.98 -19.67 21.97
N LEU A 24 -13.59 -20.71 21.23
CA LEU A 24 -12.37 -20.69 20.41
C LEU A 24 -12.45 -19.64 19.30
N SER A 25 -13.59 -19.53 18.62
CA SER A 25 -13.79 -18.54 17.56
C SER A 25 -13.70 -17.10 18.09
N GLY A 26 -14.22 -16.84 19.29
CA GLY A 26 -14.19 -15.51 19.91
C GLY A 26 -12.77 -14.98 20.14
N VAL A 27 -11.81 -15.86 20.46
CA VAL A 27 -10.40 -15.48 20.65
C VAL A 27 -9.63 -15.45 19.33
N LEU A 28 -10.00 -16.30 18.38
CA LEU A 28 -9.25 -16.48 17.14
C LEU A 28 -9.46 -15.35 16.13
N VAL A 29 -10.71 -14.92 15.92
CA VAL A 29 -11.07 -13.92 14.90
C VAL A 29 -10.26 -12.62 15.00
N PRO A 30 -10.19 -11.90 16.14
CA PRO A 30 -9.46 -10.64 16.22
C PRO A 30 -7.94 -10.80 16.02
N ARG A 31 -7.39 -11.98 16.32
CA ARG A 31 -5.96 -12.24 16.08
C ARG A 31 -5.68 -12.38 14.59
N VAL A 32 -6.54 -13.09 13.87
CA VAL A 32 -6.38 -13.31 12.43
C VAL A 32 -6.50 -11.99 11.65
N THR A 33 -7.47 -11.13 12.00
CA THR A 33 -7.63 -9.83 11.32
C THR A 33 -6.39 -8.96 11.46
N ASN A 34 -5.83 -8.83 12.66
CA ASN A 34 -4.62 -8.03 12.91
C ASN A 34 -3.40 -8.56 12.12
N HIS A 35 -3.28 -9.89 11.97
CA HIS A 35 -2.21 -10.48 11.15
C HIS A 35 -2.37 -10.20 9.66
N LEU A 36 -3.61 -10.21 9.16
CA LEU A 36 -3.89 -9.87 7.76
C LEU A 36 -3.63 -8.38 7.48
N GLU A 37 -4.02 -7.49 8.38
CA GLU A 37 -3.71 -6.05 8.30
C GLU A 37 -2.19 -5.81 8.21
N ALA A 38 -1.42 -6.41 9.13
CA ALA A 38 0.04 -6.29 9.12
C ALA A 38 0.68 -6.83 7.83
N ALA A 39 0.16 -7.94 7.29
CA ALA A 39 0.64 -8.51 6.04
C ALA A 39 0.36 -7.58 4.84
N ARG A 40 -0.83 -6.96 4.80
CA ARG A 40 -1.19 -5.99 3.76
C ARG A 40 -0.35 -4.73 3.85
N ASP A 41 -0.11 -4.20 5.04
CA ASP A 41 0.76 -3.04 5.25
C ASP A 41 2.22 -3.31 4.84
N ALA A 42 2.74 -4.49 5.18
CA ALA A 42 4.06 -4.92 4.72
C ALA A 42 4.13 -5.02 3.18
N ARG A 43 3.07 -5.54 2.55
CA ARG A 43 2.97 -5.62 1.09
C ARG A 43 2.95 -4.22 0.45
N ARG A 44 2.13 -3.29 0.96
CA ARG A 44 2.10 -1.88 0.51
C ARG A 44 3.48 -1.23 0.51
N LEU A 45 4.23 -1.43 1.59
CA LEU A 45 5.57 -0.87 1.71
C LEU A 45 6.56 -1.50 0.71
N ALA A 46 6.45 -2.82 0.48
CA ALA A 46 7.27 -3.51 -0.51
C ALA A 46 6.96 -3.03 -1.93
N ASP A 47 5.68 -2.90 -2.26
CA ASP A 47 5.21 -2.44 -3.57
C ASP A 47 5.70 -1.01 -3.87
N ILE A 48 5.52 -0.07 -2.95
CA ILE A 48 6.02 1.31 -3.14
C ILE A 48 7.55 1.35 -3.34
N LYS A 49 8.32 0.51 -2.64
CA LYS A 49 9.77 0.44 -2.82
C LYS A 49 10.14 -0.09 -4.21
N ALA A 50 9.41 -1.08 -4.71
CA ALA A 50 9.60 -1.60 -6.07
C ALA A 50 9.27 -0.52 -7.11
N VAL A 51 8.12 0.15 -6.96
CA VAL A 51 7.69 1.26 -7.83
C VAL A 51 8.72 2.39 -7.83
N ARG A 52 9.24 2.78 -6.67
CA ARG A 52 10.32 3.78 -6.58
C ARG A 52 11.53 3.36 -7.41
N THR A 53 11.97 2.11 -7.26
CA THR A 53 13.14 1.59 -7.98
C THR A 53 12.90 1.63 -9.50
N ALA A 54 11.70 1.26 -9.94
CA ALA A 54 11.30 1.34 -11.34
C ALA A 54 11.27 2.79 -11.86
N ILE A 55 10.79 3.75 -11.08
CA ILE A 55 10.80 5.17 -11.44
C ILE A 55 12.23 5.70 -11.62
N GLU A 56 13.15 5.35 -10.70
CA GLU A 56 14.55 5.77 -10.81
C GLU A 56 15.24 5.14 -12.03
N GLN A 57 14.94 3.86 -12.33
CA GLN A 57 15.45 3.20 -13.53
C GLN A 57 14.89 3.83 -14.80
N PHE A 58 13.59 4.14 -14.83
CA PHE A 58 12.95 4.86 -15.93
C PHE A 58 13.62 6.22 -16.15
N TYR A 59 13.91 6.96 -15.09
CA TYR A 59 14.61 8.25 -15.19
C TYR A 59 16.03 8.09 -15.72
N ALA A 60 16.76 7.05 -15.29
CA ALA A 60 18.11 6.77 -15.79
C ALA A 60 18.12 6.51 -17.31
N ASP A 61 17.10 5.84 -17.83
CA ASP A 61 17.01 5.46 -19.24
C ASP A 61 16.37 6.55 -20.13
N LYS A 62 15.39 7.30 -19.61
CA LYS A 62 14.61 8.29 -20.39
C LYS A 62 15.01 9.73 -20.12
N GLY A 63 15.74 10.01 -19.05
CA GLY A 63 16.12 11.36 -18.63
C GLY A 63 14.95 12.20 -18.09
N ALA A 64 13.79 11.60 -17.88
CA ALA A 64 12.59 12.23 -17.33
C ALA A 64 11.81 11.22 -16.51
N TYR A 65 11.03 11.69 -15.54
CA TYR A 65 10.15 10.82 -14.75
C TYR A 65 8.89 10.44 -15.54
N PRO A 66 8.22 9.31 -15.21
CA PRO A 66 6.93 8.98 -15.78
C PRO A 66 5.95 10.16 -15.66
N ALA A 67 5.17 10.42 -16.70
CA ALA A 67 4.20 11.51 -16.66
C ALA A 67 3.16 11.23 -15.58
N ALA A 68 2.89 12.24 -14.74
CA ALA A 68 1.79 12.19 -13.78
C ALA A 68 0.53 12.78 -14.43
N ASN A 69 -0.56 12.02 -14.42
CA ASN A 69 -1.86 12.49 -14.88
C ASN A 69 -2.66 12.97 -13.68
N ALA A 70 -2.45 14.24 -13.32
CA ALA A 70 -3.07 14.87 -12.16
C ALA A 70 -4.61 14.72 -12.21
N ASN A 71 -5.19 13.95 -11.30
CA ASN A 71 -6.63 13.78 -11.22
C ASN A 71 -7.22 14.69 -10.13
N SER A 72 -8.18 15.54 -10.51
CA SER A 72 -8.87 16.45 -9.59
C SER A 72 -9.65 15.72 -8.49
N SER A 73 -10.12 14.50 -8.76
CA SER A 73 -10.83 13.64 -7.80
C SER A 73 -9.93 13.20 -6.63
N TYR A 74 -8.61 13.22 -6.84
CA TYR A 74 -7.61 12.83 -5.84
C TYR A 74 -6.75 14.02 -5.40
N GLY A 75 -7.24 15.25 -5.54
CA GLY A 75 -6.52 16.46 -5.12
C GLY A 75 -5.30 16.77 -5.99
N GLY A 76 -5.33 16.37 -7.25
CA GLY A 76 -4.25 16.56 -8.21
C GLY A 76 -3.19 15.46 -8.20
N TRP A 77 -3.36 14.42 -7.37
CA TRP A 77 -2.48 13.26 -7.37
C TRP A 77 -2.86 12.26 -8.47
N ASP A 78 -1.85 11.63 -9.04
CA ASP A 78 -1.99 10.38 -9.78
C ASP A 78 -2.12 9.23 -8.77
N VAL A 79 -2.93 8.21 -9.03
CA VAL A 79 -3.20 7.10 -8.11
C VAL A 79 -3.08 5.75 -8.79
N SER A 80 -2.61 4.72 -8.06
CA SER A 80 -2.46 3.35 -8.58
C SER A 80 -3.73 2.73 -9.20
N SER A 81 -4.93 3.22 -8.87
CA SER A 81 -6.21 2.70 -9.37
C SER A 81 -6.71 3.36 -10.65
N ASP A 82 -6.13 4.49 -11.06
CA ASP A 82 -6.68 5.33 -12.14
C ASP A 82 -5.58 5.92 -13.03
N GLY A 83 -4.46 6.30 -12.43
CA GLY A 83 -3.39 7.01 -13.10
C GLY A 83 -2.19 6.12 -13.44
N ASP A 84 -1.91 6.21 -14.73
CA ASP A 84 -1.12 5.39 -15.63
C ASP A 84 0.35 5.17 -15.26
N PHE A 85 0.87 5.80 -14.20
CA PHE A 85 2.32 5.81 -13.97
C PHE A 85 2.89 4.39 -13.75
N ILE A 86 2.16 3.52 -13.04
CA ILE A 86 2.57 2.12 -12.83
C ILE A 86 2.46 1.32 -14.12
N ARG A 87 1.39 1.53 -14.91
CA ARG A 87 1.22 0.85 -16.19
C ARG A 87 2.31 1.24 -17.18
N VAL A 88 2.70 2.51 -17.25
CA VAL A 88 3.84 2.97 -18.06
C VAL A 88 5.14 2.26 -17.66
N LEU A 89 5.39 2.08 -16.36
CA LEU A 89 6.57 1.38 -15.87
C LEU A 89 6.54 -0.11 -16.27
N ARG A 90 5.40 -0.77 -16.13
CA ARG A 90 5.22 -2.16 -16.56
C ARG A 90 5.37 -2.32 -18.06
N ASP A 91 4.64 -1.53 -18.85
CA ASP A 91 4.57 -1.69 -20.31
C ASP A 91 5.93 -1.43 -20.98
N GLN A 92 6.80 -0.66 -20.31
CA GLN A 92 8.18 -0.43 -20.74
C GLN A 92 9.20 -1.39 -20.10
N GLY A 93 8.76 -2.37 -19.32
CA GLY A 93 9.58 -3.45 -18.79
C GLY A 93 10.38 -3.10 -17.53
N TYR A 94 10.01 -2.05 -16.80
CA TYR A 94 10.65 -1.71 -15.51
C TYR A 94 9.99 -2.42 -14.32
N MET A 95 8.82 -3.03 -14.53
CA MET A 95 8.10 -3.83 -13.53
C MET A 95 7.44 -5.05 -14.19
N ASP A 96 7.46 -6.19 -13.50
CA ASP A 96 6.84 -7.43 -13.99
C ASP A 96 5.33 -7.48 -13.74
N GLU A 97 4.86 -6.85 -12.65
CA GLU A 97 3.46 -6.80 -12.25
C GLU A 97 3.06 -5.40 -11.83
N ASP A 98 1.77 -5.07 -11.96
CA ASP A 98 1.24 -3.83 -11.42
C ASP A 98 1.22 -3.90 -9.90
N ALA A 99 1.93 -2.95 -9.28
CA ALA A 99 1.76 -2.67 -7.87
C ALA A 99 0.38 -2.04 -7.65
N SER A 100 -0.49 -2.76 -6.93
CA SER A 100 -1.81 -2.26 -6.52
C SER A 100 -2.00 -2.52 -5.02
N ASP A 101 -2.72 -1.61 -4.37
CA ASP A 101 -3.07 -1.79 -2.97
C ASP A 101 -3.83 -3.11 -2.74
N PRO A 102 -3.51 -3.90 -1.70
CA PRO A 102 -4.15 -5.20 -1.48
C PRO A 102 -5.67 -5.16 -1.26
N ILE A 103 -6.21 -4.03 -0.81
CA ILE A 103 -7.66 -3.80 -0.67
C ILE A 103 -8.19 -3.08 -1.92
N ASN A 104 -7.34 -2.28 -2.57
CA ASN A 104 -7.65 -1.49 -3.76
C ASN A 104 -8.87 -0.58 -3.55
N ASP A 105 -8.96 0.01 -2.34
CA ASP A 105 -10.00 0.97 -1.96
C ASP A 105 -9.48 2.41 -2.08
N ALA A 106 -10.39 3.36 -2.40
CA ALA A 106 -10.17 4.80 -2.60
C ALA A 106 -9.28 5.47 -1.54
N THR A 107 -9.18 4.86 -0.36
CA THR A 107 -8.44 5.33 0.81
C THR A 107 -6.95 4.96 0.81
N PHE A 108 -6.57 3.80 0.26
CA PHE A 108 -5.24 3.19 0.48
C PHE A 108 -4.31 3.23 -0.73
N HIS A 109 -4.70 3.91 -1.81
CA HIS A 109 -3.93 3.96 -3.06
C HIS A 109 -2.53 4.56 -2.92
N TYR A 110 -1.63 4.10 -3.78
CA TYR A 110 -0.33 4.73 -3.97
C TYR A 110 -0.53 6.01 -4.77
N ARG A 111 0.04 7.12 -4.29
CA ARG A 111 -0.06 8.41 -4.96
C ARG A 111 1.26 8.82 -5.55
N TYR A 112 1.20 9.42 -6.73
CA TYR A 112 2.35 9.88 -7.47
C TYR A 112 2.13 11.29 -8.02
N TYR A 113 3.20 12.10 -8.03
CA TYR A 113 3.20 13.40 -8.71
C TYR A 113 4.62 13.82 -9.08
N VAL A 114 4.76 14.55 -10.19
CA VAL A 114 6.02 15.17 -10.62
C VAL A 114 5.92 16.68 -10.50
N TYR A 115 6.85 17.27 -9.76
CA TYR A 115 6.97 18.70 -9.55
C TYR A 115 8.14 19.27 -10.36
N ALA A 116 7.94 20.48 -10.87
CA ALA A 116 8.99 21.23 -11.53
C ALA A 116 10.10 21.64 -10.54
N LYS A 117 11.34 21.70 -11.02
CA LYS A 117 12.49 22.21 -10.26
C LYS A 117 12.20 23.53 -9.52
N GLY A 118 12.71 23.67 -8.30
CA GLY A 118 12.55 24.88 -7.48
C GLY A 118 11.15 25.13 -6.91
N SER A 119 10.21 24.19 -7.08
CA SER A 119 8.84 24.29 -6.56
C SER A 119 8.74 23.79 -5.12
N TYR A 120 7.69 24.23 -4.39
CA TYR A 120 7.33 23.74 -3.04
C TYR A 120 8.48 23.73 -2.02
N GLY A 121 9.40 24.69 -2.13
CA GLY A 121 10.52 24.85 -1.19
C GLY A 121 11.61 23.77 -1.33
N CYS A 122 11.60 22.99 -2.41
CA CYS A 122 12.68 22.08 -2.77
C CYS A 122 13.77 22.82 -3.53
N VAL A 123 15.03 22.63 -3.15
CA VAL A 123 16.18 23.23 -3.83
C VAL A 123 16.68 22.24 -4.89
N GLY A 124 16.88 22.69 -6.13
CA GLY A 124 17.34 21.79 -7.19
C GLY A 124 17.22 22.36 -8.60
N ASN A 125 18.01 21.80 -9.51
CA ASN A 125 18.03 22.17 -10.92
C ASN A 125 17.31 21.15 -11.82
N ALA A 126 16.73 20.10 -11.23
CA ALA A 126 15.99 19.06 -11.91
C ALA A 126 14.57 18.96 -11.32
N ASP A 127 13.65 18.47 -12.13
CA ASP A 127 12.31 18.10 -11.67
C ASP A 127 12.44 17.01 -10.61
N PHE A 128 11.45 16.88 -9.76
CA PHE A 128 11.44 15.90 -8.69
C PHE A 128 10.08 15.22 -8.62
N TYR A 129 10.03 14.00 -8.11
CA TYR A 129 8.77 13.29 -7.92
C TYR A 129 8.54 12.97 -6.45
N VAL A 130 7.26 12.81 -6.12
CA VAL A 130 6.79 12.34 -4.82
C VAL A 130 5.94 11.10 -5.05
N LEU A 131 6.22 10.06 -4.27
CA LEU A 131 5.50 8.79 -4.28
C LEU A 131 5.16 8.43 -2.83
N GLY A 132 3.93 8.00 -2.53
CA GLY A 132 3.58 7.66 -1.15
C GLY A 132 2.32 6.84 -0.98
N VAL A 133 2.21 6.21 0.20
CA VAL A 133 0.99 5.55 0.68
C VAL A 133 0.25 6.53 1.56
N ARG A 134 -1.02 6.82 1.26
CA ARG A 134 -1.82 7.79 2.03
C ARG A 134 -2.02 7.34 3.47
N SER A 135 -2.40 6.08 3.68
CA SER A 135 -2.62 5.49 5.00
C SER A 135 -2.15 4.03 5.04
N PHE A 136 -1.78 3.55 6.22
CA PHE A 136 -1.71 2.11 6.53
C PHE A 136 -2.92 1.71 7.36
N GLU A 137 -3.17 0.41 7.51
CA GLU A 137 -4.23 -0.11 8.38
C GLU A 137 -3.83 -0.04 9.87
N SER A 138 -2.52 -0.17 10.17
CA SER A 138 -1.98 -0.06 11.52
C SER A 138 -1.26 1.26 11.78
N ASP A 139 -1.70 2.02 12.78
CA ASP A 139 -1.04 3.25 13.24
C ASP A 139 0.40 3.00 13.73
N GLY A 140 0.62 1.86 14.39
CA GLY A 140 1.94 1.44 14.85
C GLY A 140 2.88 1.19 13.68
N PHE A 141 2.38 0.53 12.62
CA PHE A 141 3.14 0.32 11.39
C PHE A 141 3.45 1.65 10.69
N ALA A 142 2.48 2.56 10.61
CA ALA A 142 2.66 3.88 10.01
C ALA A 142 3.71 4.72 10.73
N THR A 143 3.76 4.66 12.06
CA THR A 143 4.74 5.41 12.86
C THR A 143 6.16 4.86 12.67
N GLN A 144 6.31 3.54 12.57
CA GLN A 144 7.60 2.89 12.38
C GLN A 144 8.14 3.03 10.95
N ASN A 145 7.26 3.08 9.97
CA ASN A 145 7.60 3.15 8.55
C ASN A 145 7.29 4.53 8.00
N LYS A 146 7.74 5.59 8.68
CA LYS A 146 7.63 6.95 8.15
C LYS A 146 8.55 7.15 6.95
N GLY A 147 8.08 7.96 6.01
CA GLY A 147 8.84 8.35 4.84
C GLY A 147 9.97 9.33 5.15
N PHE A 148 10.89 9.49 4.22
CA PHE A 148 12.02 10.42 4.36
C PHE A 148 11.90 11.65 3.46
N PHE A 149 10.96 11.65 2.48
CA PHE A 149 10.95 12.69 1.46
C PHE A 149 10.29 13.98 1.98
N GLN A 150 11.12 15.01 2.13
CA GLN A 150 10.74 16.34 2.57
C GLN A 150 11.72 17.35 1.99
N CYS A 151 11.27 18.60 1.90
CA CYS A 151 12.05 19.76 1.49
C CYS A 151 11.96 20.84 2.58
N ALA A 152 12.89 21.81 2.58
CA ALA A 152 12.92 22.86 3.59
C ALA A 152 11.59 23.63 3.74
N GLY A 153 10.85 23.80 2.64
CA GLY A 153 9.55 24.48 2.65
C GLY A 153 8.31 23.57 2.63
N ARG A 154 8.46 22.23 2.62
CA ARG A 154 7.32 21.30 2.60
C ARG A 154 7.68 19.91 3.13
N ASN A 155 6.84 19.40 4.03
CA ASN A 155 6.92 18.03 4.53
C ASN A 155 5.72 17.21 4.07
N TRP A 156 5.94 16.18 3.25
CA TRP A 156 4.86 15.31 2.79
C TRP A 156 4.47 14.24 3.82
N ASN A 157 5.22 14.06 4.91
CA ASN A 157 4.82 13.14 5.99
C ASN A 157 3.56 13.60 6.74
N ASP A 158 3.12 14.84 6.53
CA ASP A 158 1.84 15.37 7.04
C ASP A 158 0.65 14.91 6.16
N GLU A 159 0.94 14.61 4.89
CA GLU A 159 -0.04 14.15 3.89
C GLU A 159 0.03 12.64 3.65
N PHE A 160 1.06 11.94 4.12
CA PHE A 160 1.27 10.52 3.84
C PHE A 160 1.69 9.75 5.08
N ALA A 161 1.18 8.52 5.20
CA ALA A 161 1.68 7.57 6.19
C ALA A 161 3.11 7.13 5.84
N TYR A 162 3.41 6.94 4.56
CA TYR A 162 4.76 6.75 4.03
C TYR A 162 4.98 7.58 2.77
N VAL A 163 6.10 8.29 2.69
CA VAL A 163 6.48 9.07 1.51
C VAL A 163 7.93 8.85 1.11
N THR A 164 8.15 8.72 -0.19
CA THR A 164 9.43 8.66 -0.85
C THR A 164 9.44 9.57 -2.07
N GLY A 165 10.61 9.74 -2.68
CA GLY A 165 10.78 10.61 -3.83
C GLY A 165 12.24 10.66 -4.28
N GLY A 166 12.48 11.41 -5.34
CA GLY A 166 13.79 11.56 -5.97
C GLY A 166 13.87 12.85 -6.79
N GLY A 167 15.09 13.25 -7.16
CA GLY A 167 15.36 14.42 -8.02
C GLY A 167 15.62 15.74 -7.29
N ALA A 168 14.99 15.97 -6.14
CA ALA A 168 15.24 17.15 -5.31
C ALA A 168 16.51 16.99 -4.44
N ARG A 169 17.29 18.06 -4.29
CA ARG A 169 18.35 18.13 -3.26
C ARG A 169 17.73 18.76 -2.00
N GLN A 170 17.89 18.08 -0.87
CA GLN A 170 17.44 18.57 0.44
C GLN A 170 18.26 19.76 0.89
#